data_AF-A0A380NZV4-F1
#
_entry.id   AF-A0A380NZV4-F1
#
_cell.length_a   1.000
_cell.length_b   1.000
_cell.length_c   1.000
_cell.angle_alpha   90.00
_cell.angle_beta   90.00
_cell.angle_gamma   90.00
#
_symmetry.space_group_name_H-M   'P 1'
#
loop_
_entity.id
_entity.type
_entity.pdbx_description
1 polymer ?
#
loop_
_entity_poly.entity_id
_entity_poly.type
_entity_poly.pdbx_seq_one_letter_code
_entity_poly.pdbx_strand_id
1 'polypeptide(L)' 'MLGNTPSLMLFSDDFEALHDAIPGALDIMENNGQQTFAFPDPEGNYFVIAKA' A
#
# COMPACT_ATOMS: atom_id res chain seq x y z
N MET A 1 15.43 -6.94 -13.36
CA MET A 1 14.82 -6.36 -12.15
C MET A 1 13.45 -5.87 -12.57
N LEU A 2 12.38 -6.62 -12.30
CA LEU A 2 11.02 -6.07 -12.46
C LEU A 2 10.96 -4.88 -11.50
N GLY A 3 10.84 -3.68 -12.04
CA GLY A 3 10.63 -2.50 -11.22
C GLY A 3 9.32 -2.70 -10.48
N ASN A 4 9.38 -2.89 -9.16
CA ASN A 4 8.22 -2.84 -8.26
C ASN A 4 7.71 -1.40 -8.14
N THR A 5 7.56 -0.70 -9.25
CA THR A 5 6.88 0.60 -9.26
C THR A 5 5.40 0.28 -9.12
N PRO A 6 4.76 0.65 -7.99
CA PRO A 6 3.34 0.44 -7.83
C PRO A 6 2.58 1.18 -8.93
N SER A 7 1.49 0.60 -9.41
CA SER A 7 0.69 1.20 -10.48
C SER A 7 0.13 2.56 -10.06
N LEU A 8 -0.11 2.75 -8.76
CA LEU A 8 -0.57 3.98 -8.15
C LEU A 8 -0.25 4.00 -6.65
N MET A 9 0.23 5.14 -6.16
CA MET A 9 0.41 5.42 -4.73
C MET A 9 -0.65 6.44 -4.28
N LEU A 10 -1.37 6.11 -3.22
CA LEU A 10 -2.40 6.94 -2.61
C LEU A 10 -1.95 7.37 -1.21
N PHE A 11 -2.35 8.55 -0.76
CA PHE A 11 -2.06 9.04 0.59
C PHE A 11 -3.35 9.10 1.41
N SER A 12 -3.30 8.71 2.68
CA SER A 12 -4.46 8.71 3.57
C SER A 12 -4.08 8.96 5.03
N ASP A 13 -4.92 9.74 5.74
CA ASP A 13 -4.88 9.90 7.19
C ASP A 13 -5.47 8.69 7.93
N ASP A 14 -6.33 7.89 7.28
CA ASP A 14 -6.97 6.69 7.83
C ASP A 14 -6.12 5.42 7.59
N PHE A 15 -4.79 5.58 7.54
CA PHE A 15 -3.84 4.57 7.07
C PHE A 15 -4.01 3.19 7.74
N GLU A 16 -4.02 3.15 9.07
CA GLU A 16 -4.15 1.91 9.84
C GLU A 16 -5.54 1.28 9.67
N ALA A 17 -6.60 2.10 9.64
CA ALA A 17 -7.97 1.61 9.45
C ALA A 17 -8.14 0.98 8.06
N LEU A 18 -7.49 1.53 7.03
CA LEU A 18 -7.48 0.94 5.69
C LEU A 18 -6.70 -0.37 5.65
N HIS A 19 -5.56 -0.46 6.35
CA HIS A 19 -4.77 -1.70 6.42
C HIS A 19 -5.59 -2.84 7.01
N ASP A 20 -6.31 -2.59 8.11
CA ASP A 20 -7.17 -3.57 8.77
C ASP A 20 -8.39 -3.96 7.91
N ALA A 21 -8.91 -3.02 7.10
CA ALA A 21 -10.13 -3.21 6.32
C ALA A 21 -9.92 -3.89 4.96
N ILE A 22 -8.72 -3.79 4.37
CA ILE A 22 -8.45 -4.27 3.00
C ILE A 22 -7.97 -5.73 3.03
N PRO A 23 -8.76 -6.67 2.46
CA PRO A 23 -8.32 -8.06 2.36
C PRO A 23 -7.09 -8.19 1.47
N GLY A 24 -6.07 -8.91 1.95
CA GLY A 24 -4.82 -9.11 1.21
C GLY A 24 -3.86 -7.91 1.29
N ALA A 25 -4.12 -6.93 2.16
CA ALA A 25 -3.10 -5.95 2.53
C ALA A 25 -1.85 -6.66 3.06
N LEU A 26 -0.70 -6.29 2.51
CA LEU A 26 0.61 -6.77 2.95
C LEU A 26 1.06 -6.02 4.20
N ASP A 27 2.13 -6.50 4.84
CA ASP A 27 2.69 -5.86 6.01
C ASP A 27 3.03 -4.38 5.75
N ILE A 28 2.83 -3.55 6.77
CA ILE A 28 3.25 -2.15 6.75
C ILE A 28 4.78 -2.12 6.71
N MET A 29 5.33 -1.43 5.72
CA MET A 29 6.75 -1.20 5.53
C MET A 29 7.07 0.28 5.73
N GLU A 30 8.24 0.57 6.31
CA GLU A 30 8.78 1.93 6.42
C GLU A 30 9.91 2.13 5.40
N ASN A 31 9.83 3.22 4.63
CA ASN A 31 10.85 3.61 3.67
C ASN A 31 11.10 5.12 3.77
N ASN A 32 12.31 5.53 4.16
CA ASN A 32 12.69 6.93 4.32
C ASN A 32 11.72 7.75 5.21
N GLY A 33 11.23 7.15 6.30
CA GLY A 33 10.27 7.78 7.22
C GLY A 33 8.82 7.78 6.72
N GLN A 34 8.55 7.22 5.54
CA GLN A 34 7.22 7.03 5.00
C GLN A 34 6.74 5.61 5.30
N GLN A 35 5.64 5.48 6.05
CA GLN A 35 4.95 4.20 6.19
C GLN A 35 4.05 3.94 4.99
N THR A 36 4.10 2.72 4.47
CA THR A 36 3.30 2.28 3.32
C THR A 36 2.86 0.83 3.47
N PHE A 37 1.76 0.44 2.85
CA PHE A 37 1.42 -0.97 2.61
C PHE A 37 0.91 -1.15 1.18
N ALA A 38 1.10 -2.34 0.65
CA ALA A 38 0.59 -2.70 -0.67
C ALA A 38 -0.62 -3.63 -0.56
N PHE A 39 -1.50 -3.61 -1.55
CA PHE A 39 -2.60 -4.55 -1.68
C PHE A 39 -2.88 -4.84 -3.16
N PRO A 40 -3.29 -6.07 -3.50
CA PRO A 40 -3.72 -6.42 -4.84
C PRO A 40 -5.18 -6.03 -5.07
N ASP A 41 -5.52 -5.59 -6.28
CA ASP A 41 -6.90 -5.63 -6.74
C ASP A 41 -7.29 -7.06 -7.20
N PRO A 42 -8.58 -7.33 -7.50
CA PRO A 42 -9.01 -8.64 -7.99
C PRO A 42 -8.39 -9.05 -9.34
N GLU A 43 -7.83 -8.11 -10.11
CA GLU A 43 -7.17 -8.37 -11.40
C GLU A 43 -5.67 -8.65 -11.23
N GLY A 44 -5.13 -8.51 -10.01
CA GLY A 44 -3.73 -8.75 -9.66
C GLY A 44 -2.82 -7.53 -9.81
N ASN A 45 -3.37 -6.33 -10.02
CA ASN A 45 -2.59 -5.09 -10.00
C ASN A 45 -2.26 -4.69 -8.57
N TYR A 46 -1.07 -4.12 -8.36
CA TYR A 46 -0.63 -3.68 -7.03
C TYR A 46 -0.75 -2.17 -6.85
N PHE A 47 -1.43 -1.81 -5.76
CA PHE A 47 -1.59 -0.45 -5.29
C PHE A 47 -0.83 -0.28 -3.98
N VAL A 48 -0.45 0.95 -3.68
CA VAL A 48 0.21 1.30 -2.41
C VAL A 48 -0.57 2.42 -1.72
N ILE A 49 -0.85 2.24 -0.43
CA ILE A 49 -1.27 3.32 0.45
C ILE A 49 -0.03 3.80 1.20
N ALA A 50 0.15 5.11 1.27
CA ALA A 50 1.12 5.81 2.10
C ALA A 50 0.38 6.62 3.17
N LYS A 51 0.94 6.67 4.37
CA LYS A 51 0.41 7.50 5.46
C LYS A 51 0.63 8.98 5.14
N ALA A 52 -0.42 9.81 5.26
CA ALA A 52 -0.35 11.25 5.02
C ALA A 52 0.31 12.01 6.18
#